data_AF-A0A931QZ77-F1
#
_entry.id   AF-A0A931QZ77-F1
#
_cell.length_a   1.000
_cell.length_b   1.000
_cell.length_c   1.000
_cell.angle_alpha   90.00
_cell.angle_beta   90.00
_cell.angle_gamma   90.00
#
_symmetry.space_group_name_H-M   'P 1'
#
loop_
_entity.id
_entity.type
_entity.pdbx_description
1 polymer ?
#
loop_
_entity_poly.entity_id
_entity_poly.type
_entity_poly.pdbx_seq_one_letter_code
_entity_poly.pdbx_strand_id
1 'polypeptide(L)'
;MRGSRSIAAIMATVFFWSTVPLSAAGKDKKKDVEAIGERNVAHRSLISQEKEIAIGKQYSTEIDRSAKMLSDPVVNEYVNRLAQNVARNSDLTIPLTVKVIDSPELNAFALPGGFLYVNSGLIMAADEEAQVAGVVAHEIAHVAARHWASQVTKAQILRYAMLPLIFIPMSAAVYYGVMGAYMNGVPLAFLKFSRGAEAEADLLGLQYMYKAGYDPSAYVTFFSKILDQERRSPGSVPSIFRDHPPTAERILDSEEAIKEILPKRDQYLVSTSEFEDVRSRLQTVIKTRRQSDKKEGPTLRKRDTSDRTETGAETTGEPSRDDGEDKPPVLKRRD
;
A
#
# COMPACT_ATOMS: atom_id res chain seq x y z
N MET A 1 32.67 -72.35 -48.78
CA MET A 1 32.25 -70.94 -48.92
C MET A 1 31.17 -70.64 -47.88
N ARG A 2 31.16 -69.40 -47.40
CA ARG A 2 30.40 -68.83 -46.26
C ARG A 2 28.88 -69.11 -46.26
N GLY A 3 28.30 -69.05 -45.05
CA GLY A 3 26.89 -68.68 -44.81
C GLY A 3 26.26 -69.50 -43.67
N SER A 4 26.40 -69.13 -42.41
CA SER A 4 25.55 -68.17 -41.65
C SER A 4 24.62 -68.92 -40.68
N ARG A 5 24.94 -68.81 -39.39
CA ARG A 5 24.15 -69.29 -38.25
C ARG A 5 23.04 -68.29 -37.92
N SER A 6 21.85 -68.76 -37.55
CA SER A 6 20.88 -67.97 -36.78
C SER A 6 20.36 -68.83 -35.62
N ILE A 7 20.84 -68.54 -34.41
CA ILE A 7 20.26 -68.97 -33.14
C ILE A 7 19.42 -67.80 -32.66
N ALA A 8 18.11 -68.00 -32.52
CA ALA A 8 17.21 -67.04 -31.92
C ALA A 8 17.41 -67.06 -30.39
N ALA A 9 17.97 -65.97 -29.84
CA ALA A 9 18.05 -65.75 -28.41
C ALA A 9 17.00 -64.71 -27.99
N ILE A 10 16.06 -65.14 -27.16
CA ILE A 10 15.07 -64.31 -26.50
C ILE A 10 15.81 -63.49 -25.42
N MET A 11 15.98 -62.19 -25.65
CA MET A 11 16.41 -61.26 -24.59
C MET A 11 15.18 -60.72 -23.87
N ALA A 12 14.95 -61.22 -22.66
CA ALA A 12 14.08 -60.57 -21.68
C ALA A 12 14.81 -59.37 -21.09
N THR A 13 14.43 -58.16 -21.51
CA THR A 13 14.90 -56.91 -20.93
C THR A 13 14.26 -56.71 -19.56
N VAL A 14 15.00 -57.03 -18.50
CA VAL A 14 14.62 -56.64 -17.13
C VAL A 14 14.92 -55.16 -16.97
N PHE A 15 13.89 -54.32 -16.97
CA PHE A 15 14.01 -52.92 -16.56
C PHE A 15 14.25 -52.88 -15.04
N PHE A 16 15.51 -52.68 -14.65
CA PHE A 16 15.83 -52.27 -13.28
C PHE A 16 15.43 -50.81 -13.12
N TRP A 17 14.26 -50.58 -12.52
CA TRP A 17 13.87 -49.25 -12.05
C TRP A 17 14.70 -48.96 -10.80
N SER A 18 15.79 -48.21 -10.96
CA SER A 18 16.48 -47.63 -9.82
C SER A 18 15.54 -46.61 -9.18
N THR A 19 14.93 -46.97 -8.06
CA THR A 19 14.28 -46.02 -7.16
C THR A 19 15.36 -45.16 -6.54
N VAL A 20 15.74 -44.09 -7.24
CA VAL A 20 16.48 -43.01 -6.62
C VAL A 20 15.53 -42.40 -5.59
N PRO A 21 15.89 -42.38 -4.29
CA PRO A 21 15.07 -41.69 -3.31
C PRO A 21 15.05 -40.21 -3.71
N LEU A 22 13.87 -39.72 -4.09
CA LEU A 22 13.62 -38.31 -4.35
C LEU A 22 13.58 -37.58 -3.01
N SER A 23 14.74 -37.43 -2.36
CA SER A 23 14.89 -36.69 -1.11
C SER A 23 16.06 -35.73 -1.23
N ALA A 24 15.78 -34.62 -1.90
CA ALA A 24 16.43 -33.32 -1.73
C ALA A 24 15.67 -32.32 -2.61
N ALA A 25 14.47 -31.90 -2.17
CA ALA A 25 13.91 -30.65 -2.66
C ALA A 25 14.93 -29.56 -2.32
N GLY A 26 15.63 -29.01 -3.32
CA GLY A 26 16.54 -27.89 -3.10
C GLY A 26 15.78 -26.78 -2.38
N LYS A 27 16.27 -26.37 -1.20
CA LYS A 27 15.64 -25.30 -0.41
C LYS A 27 15.45 -24.09 -1.33
N ASP A 28 14.21 -23.61 -1.44
CA ASP A 28 13.89 -22.40 -2.18
C ASP A 28 14.71 -21.24 -1.59
N LYS A 29 15.65 -20.70 -2.36
CA LYS A 29 16.55 -19.63 -1.90
C LYS A 29 15.78 -18.39 -1.46
N LYS A 30 14.55 -18.16 -1.94
CA LYS A 30 13.68 -17.05 -1.50
C LYS A 30 13.08 -17.26 -0.10
N LYS A 31 13.12 -18.49 0.42
CA LYS A 31 12.66 -18.81 1.78
C LYS A 31 13.82 -18.86 2.78
N ASP A 32 15.05 -18.73 2.31
CA ASP A 32 16.21 -18.65 3.19
C ASP A 32 16.31 -17.23 3.78
N VAL A 33 16.08 -17.14 5.09
CA VAL A 33 16.09 -15.90 5.86
C VAL A 33 17.51 -15.37 6.06
N GLU A 34 18.51 -16.26 6.13
CA GLU A 34 19.91 -15.86 6.30
C GLU A 34 20.43 -15.17 5.04
N ALA A 35 19.92 -15.55 3.87
CA ALA A 35 20.32 -14.99 2.58
C ALA A 35 19.73 -13.60 2.27
N ILE A 36 18.81 -13.05 3.08
CA ILE A 36 18.21 -11.72 2.82
C ILE A 36 19.30 -10.66 2.60
N GLY A 37 19.19 -9.89 1.51
CA GLY A 37 20.20 -8.91 1.06
C GLY A 37 21.11 -9.46 -0.05
N GLU A 38 21.25 -10.79 -0.15
CA GLU A 38 22.05 -11.46 -1.19
C GLU A 38 21.17 -12.14 -2.26
N ARG A 39 19.86 -12.25 -2.01
CA ARG A 39 18.91 -12.90 -2.92
C ARG A 39 18.55 -11.98 -4.07
N ASN A 40 18.32 -12.58 -5.24
CA ASN A 40 17.73 -11.86 -6.37
C ASN A 40 16.20 -12.04 -6.35
N VAL A 41 15.52 -11.16 -5.62
CA VAL A 41 14.05 -11.11 -5.57
C VAL A 41 13.44 -10.24 -6.68
N ALA A 42 14.26 -9.38 -7.29
CA ALA A 42 13.83 -8.43 -8.32
C ALA A 42 13.35 -9.15 -9.59
N HIS A 43 12.12 -8.86 -10.02
CA HIS A 43 11.58 -9.37 -11.27
C HIS A 43 12.30 -8.75 -12.47
N ARG A 44 12.50 -9.55 -13.52
CA ARG A 44 13.02 -9.04 -14.80
C ARG A 44 12.01 -8.09 -15.42
N SER A 45 12.50 -6.96 -15.93
CA SER A 45 11.69 -5.89 -16.50
C SER A 45 12.38 -5.30 -17.74
N LEU A 46 11.58 -4.84 -18.70
CA LEU A 46 12.05 -4.03 -19.83
C LEU A 46 12.45 -2.62 -19.39
N ILE A 47 12.08 -2.21 -18.18
CA ILE A 47 12.43 -0.93 -17.58
C ILE A 47 13.72 -1.14 -16.76
N SER A 48 14.77 -0.38 -17.06
CA SER A 48 16.00 -0.39 -16.27
C SER A 48 15.76 0.21 -14.87
N GLN A 49 16.61 -0.10 -13.91
CA GLN A 49 16.46 0.39 -12.54
C GLN A 49 16.64 1.92 -12.48
N GLU A 50 17.53 2.47 -13.29
CA GLU A 50 17.76 3.92 -13.40
C GLU A 50 16.53 4.63 -13.97
N LYS A 51 15.89 4.04 -14.98
CA LYS A 51 14.66 4.58 -15.56
C LYS A 51 13.51 4.52 -14.56
N GLU A 52 13.42 3.44 -13.79
CA GLU A 52 12.45 3.30 -12.71
C GLU A 52 12.63 4.38 -11.63
N ILE A 53 13.87 4.65 -11.21
CA ILE A 53 14.20 5.74 -10.28
C ILE A 53 13.83 7.11 -10.84
N ALA A 54 14.12 7.37 -12.11
CA ALA A 54 13.77 8.64 -12.74
C ALA A 54 12.25 8.88 -12.77
N ILE A 55 11.47 7.84 -13.09
CA ILE A 55 9.99 7.91 -13.09
C ILE A 55 9.47 8.10 -11.66
N GLY A 56 10.01 7.36 -10.70
CA GLY A 56 9.71 7.52 -9.27
C GLY A 56 9.92 8.94 -8.78
N LYS A 57 11.05 9.55 -9.14
CA LYS A 57 11.39 10.93 -8.78
C LYS A 57 10.42 11.94 -9.38
N GLN A 58 9.98 11.71 -10.61
CA GLN A 58 8.95 12.54 -11.23
C GLN A 58 7.65 12.44 -10.43
N TYR A 59 7.11 11.24 -10.19
CA TYR A 59 5.89 11.10 -9.38
C TYR A 59 6.04 11.65 -7.97
N SER A 60 7.19 11.48 -7.35
CA SER A 60 7.49 12.03 -6.04
C SER A 60 7.39 13.55 -6.02
N THR A 61 7.88 14.23 -7.07
CA THR A 61 7.78 15.69 -7.22
C THR A 61 6.31 16.14 -7.32
N GLU A 62 5.49 15.36 -8.01
CA GLU A 62 4.07 15.66 -8.22
C GLU A 62 3.25 15.47 -6.94
N ILE A 63 3.56 14.41 -6.17
CA ILE A 63 2.95 14.17 -4.86
C ILE A 63 3.38 15.25 -3.87
N ASP A 64 4.66 15.60 -3.81
CA ASP A 64 5.16 16.64 -2.90
C ASP A 64 4.48 18.01 -3.13
N ARG A 65 4.09 18.32 -4.37
CA ARG A 65 3.37 19.55 -4.72
C ARG A 65 1.90 19.55 -4.35
N SER A 66 1.28 18.38 -4.29
CA SER A 66 -0.18 18.23 -4.15
C SER A 66 -0.59 17.77 -2.75
N ALA A 67 0.25 17.00 -2.07
CA ALA A 67 0.02 16.48 -0.73
C ALA A 67 0.46 17.47 0.35
N LYS A 68 -0.27 17.50 1.48
CA LYS A 68 0.15 18.24 2.67
C LYS A 68 1.21 17.42 3.40
N MET A 69 2.48 17.79 3.25
CA MET A 69 3.59 17.12 3.92
C MET A 69 3.60 17.44 5.42
N LEU A 70 3.97 16.47 6.25
CA LEU A 70 4.14 16.69 7.68
C LEU A 70 5.48 17.39 7.95
N SER A 71 5.44 18.55 8.60
CA SER A 71 6.64 19.37 8.85
C SER A 71 7.35 19.08 10.17
N ASP A 72 6.87 18.14 11.00
CA ASP A 72 7.46 17.86 12.30
C ASP A 72 8.76 17.03 12.16
N PRO A 73 9.94 17.58 12.51
CA PRO A 73 11.20 16.91 12.29
C PRO A 73 11.39 15.66 13.17
N VAL A 74 10.78 15.61 14.35
CA VAL A 74 10.89 14.46 15.26
C VAL A 74 10.13 13.28 14.68
N VAL A 75 8.89 13.52 14.21
CA VAL A 75 8.09 12.47 13.58
C VAL A 75 8.75 12.01 12.28
N ASN A 76 9.23 12.94 11.45
CA ASN A 76 9.89 12.61 10.18
C ASN A 76 11.15 11.76 10.39
N GLU A 77 12.01 12.14 11.34
CA GLU A 77 13.25 11.40 11.61
C GLU A 77 12.95 10.01 12.20
N TYR A 78 11.95 9.90 13.08
CA TYR A 78 11.52 8.61 13.61
C TYR A 78 11.07 7.66 12.49
N VAL A 79 10.15 8.11 11.62
CA VAL A 79 9.64 7.28 10.52
C VAL A 79 10.76 6.93 9.54
N ASN A 80 11.65 7.88 9.25
CA ASN A 80 12.83 7.61 8.43
C ASN A 80 13.70 6.53 9.08
N ARG A 81 14.07 6.64 10.36
CA ARG A 81 14.93 5.63 11.02
C ARG A 81 14.29 4.25 11.04
N LEU A 82 12.99 4.16 11.32
CA LEU A 82 12.23 2.91 11.28
C LEU A 82 12.30 2.28 9.89
N ALA A 83 11.96 3.05 8.84
CA ALA A 83 11.95 2.55 7.47
C ALA A 83 13.35 2.20 6.95
N GLN A 84 14.37 2.98 7.30
CA GLN A 84 15.77 2.68 6.97
C GLN A 84 16.26 1.42 7.72
N ASN A 85 15.79 1.17 8.94
CA ASN A 85 16.11 -0.08 9.64
C ASN A 85 15.55 -1.30 8.89
N VAL A 86 14.31 -1.22 8.43
CA VAL A 86 13.71 -2.28 7.61
C VAL A 86 14.45 -2.42 6.27
N ALA A 87 14.73 -1.31 5.59
CA ALA A 87 15.43 -1.32 4.30
C ALA A 87 16.81 -1.96 4.37
N ARG A 88 17.62 -1.64 5.40
CA ARG A 88 18.95 -2.25 5.61
C ARG A 88 18.89 -3.76 5.88
N ASN A 89 17.75 -4.24 6.36
CA ASN A 89 17.51 -5.65 6.66
C ASN A 89 16.62 -6.33 5.61
N SER A 90 16.63 -5.81 4.37
CA SER A 90 15.82 -6.29 3.26
C SER A 90 16.66 -6.61 2.01
N ASP A 91 16.03 -7.14 0.95
CA ASP A 91 16.66 -7.29 -0.37
C ASP A 91 16.66 -5.99 -1.21
N LEU A 92 16.35 -4.83 -0.62
CA LEU A 92 16.35 -3.54 -1.34
C LEU A 92 17.78 -3.12 -1.70
N THR A 93 18.04 -2.91 -3.00
CA THR A 93 19.37 -2.57 -3.54
C THR A 93 19.55 -1.11 -3.90
N ILE A 94 18.52 -0.28 -3.69
CA ILE A 94 18.50 1.14 -4.04
C ILE A 94 18.25 1.99 -2.80
N PRO A 95 18.65 3.28 -2.81
CA PRO A 95 18.34 4.19 -1.72
C PRO A 95 16.84 4.31 -1.48
N LEU A 96 16.44 4.30 -0.22
CA LEU A 96 15.07 4.60 0.20
C LEU A 96 14.96 6.07 0.60
N THR A 97 14.03 6.80 -0.01
CA THR A 97 13.63 8.15 0.38
C THR A 97 12.30 8.07 1.11
N VAL A 98 12.27 8.47 2.38
CA VAL A 98 11.08 8.35 3.23
C VAL A 98 10.47 9.73 3.45
N LYS A 99 9.15 9.84 3.29
CA LYS A 99 8.41 11.08 3.51
C LYS A 99 7.10 10.81 4.25
N VAL A 100 6.68 11.77 5.07
CA VAL A 100 5.44 11.65 5.85
C VAL A 100 4.40 12.64 5.34
N ILE A 101 3.20 12.13 5.02
CA ILE A 101 2.05 12.94 4.60
C ILE A 101 1.17 13.19 5.84
N ASP A 102 0.78 14.45 6.04
CA ASP A 102 -0.16 14.84 7.07
C ASP A 102 -1.61 14.57 6.62
N SER A 103 -1.98 13.29 6.62
CA SER A 103 -3.29 12.79 6.25
C SER A 103 -3.84 11.87 7.34
N PRO A 104 -5.13 12.02 7.75
CA PRO A 104 -5.76 11.11 8.70
C PRO A 104 -6.04 9.73 8.11
N GLU A 105 -5.85 9.54 6.80
CA GLU A 105 -6.00 8.25 6.15
C GLU A 105 -4.92 7.28 6.64
N LEU A 106 -5.33 6.06 6.96
CA LEU A 106 -4.41 4.96 7.24
C LEU A 106 -3.86 4.46 5.91
N ASN A 107 -2.69 4.98 5.53
CA ASN A 107 -2.04 4.62 4.28
C ASN A 107 -0.52 4.77 4.35
N ALA A 108 0.17 3.97 3.57
CA ALA A 108 1.55 4.11 3.18
C ALA A 108 1.67 3.48 1.79
N PHE A 109 2.54 4.03 0.95
CA PHE A 109 2.77 3.49 -0.38
C PHE A 109 4.19 3.76 -0.83
N ALA A 110 4.76 2.85 -1.61
CA ALA A 110 6.03 3.07 -2.28
C ALA A 110 5.84 3.37 -3.78
N LEU A 111 6.47 4.45 -4.22
CA LEU A 111 6.66 4.72 -5.65
C LEU A 111 7.84 3.89 -6.19
N PRO A 112 7.90 3.71 -7.52
CA PRO A 112 9.03 3.06 -8.17
C PRO A 112 10.34 3.75 -7.79
N GLY A 113 11.42 3.00 -7.67
CA GLY A 113 12.72 3.61 -7.38
C GLY A 113 12.91 4.09 -5.94
N GLY A 114 12.12 3.60 -4.99
CA GLY A 114 12.43 3.72 -3.56
C GLY A 114 11.96 5.02 -2.90
N PHE A 115 10.83 5.59 -3.33
CA PHE A 115 10.21 6.72 -2.60
C PHE A 115 9.01 6.21 -1.80
N LEU A 116 9.18 6.14 -0.48
CA LEU A 116 8.16 5.67 0.46
C LEU A 116 7.43 6.85 1.11
N TYR A 117 6.11 6.82 1.03
CA TYR A 117 5.24 7.77 1.71
C TYR A 117 4.48 7.07 2.82
N VAL A 118 4.43 7.68 4.00
CA VAL A 118 3.68 7.18 5.16
C VAL A 118 2.72 8.26 5.62
N ASN A 119 1.44 7.95 5.77
CA ASN A 119 0.47 8.90 6.29
C ASN A 119 0.52 8.93 7.82
N SER A 120 0.33 10.12 8.40
CA SER A 120 0.20 10.29 9.86
C SER A 120 -0.94 9.45 10.46
N GLY A 121 -2.02 9.21 9.71
CA GLY A 121 -3.12 8.33 10.09
C GLY A 121 -2.70 6.88 10.35
N LEU A 122 -1.72 6.35 9.61
CA LEU A 122 -1.18 5.00 9.84
C LEU A 122 -0.53 4.91 11.23
N ILE A 123 0.34 5.87 11.55
CA ILE A 123 1.04 5.94 12.83
C ILE A 123 0.05 6.08 13.99
N MET A 124 -1.01 6.87 13.80
CA MET A 124 -2.05 7.05 14.82
C MET A 124 -2.91 5.80 15.05
N ALA A 125 -3.13 4.99 14.01
CA ALA A 125 -4.00 3.82 14.04
C ALA A 125 -3.31 2.53 14.51
N ALA A 126 -1.98 2.47 14.39
CA ALA A 126 -1.16 1.39 14.93
C ALA A 126 -1.18 1.42 16.47
N ASP A 127 -1.30 0.24 17.07
CA ASP A 127 -1.25 0.07 18.52
C ASP A 127 0.19 -0.13 19.02
N GLU A 128 1.10 -0.53 18.13
CA GLU A 128 2.50 -0.81 18.43
C GLU A 128 3.40 -0.53 17.21
N GLU A 129 4.69 -0.29 17.44
CA GLU A 129 5.65 0.06 16.40
C GLU A 129 5.78 -1.01 15.30
N ALA A 130 5.75 -2.29 15.69
CA ALA A 130 5.88 -3.42 14.77
C ALA A 130 4.78 -3.45 13.71
N GLN A 131 3.59 -2.89 13.98
CA GLN A 131 2.52 -2.80 12.99
C GLN A 131 2.85 -1.78 11.89
N VAL A 132 3.42 -0.63 12.26
CA VAL A 132 3.93 0.34 11.28
C VAL A 132 5.09 -0.25 10.50
N ALA A 133 6.01 -0.93 11.18
CA ALA A 133 7.13 -1.62 10.54
C ALA A 133 6.66 -2.69 9.55
N GLY A 134 5.57 -3.41 9.84
CA GLY A 134 5.02 -4.41 8.94
C GLY A 134 4.44 -3.83 7.65
N VAL A 135 3.69 -2.73 7.74
CA VAL A 135 3.21 -2.02 6.54
C VAL A 135 4.40 -1.49 5.73
N VAL A 136 5.38 -0.88 6.39
CA VAL A 136 6.60 -0.37 5.72
C VAL A 136 7.40 -1.51 5.06
N ALA A 137 7.52 -2.67 5.72
CA ALA A 137 8.21 -3.83 5.18
C ALA A 137 7.52 -4.38 3.92
N HIS A 138 6.19 -4.42 3.91
CA HIS A 138 5.40 -4.78 2.74
C HIS A 138 5.65 -3.83 1.56
N GLU A 139 5.62 -2.52 1.79
CA GLU A 139 5.92 -1.53 0.75
C GLU A 139 7.36 -1.64 0.22
N ILE A 140 8.34 -1.88 1.10
CA ILE A 140 9.73 -2.10 0.72
C ILE A 140 9.86 -3.39 -0.11
N ALA A 141 9.08 -4.44 0.19
CA ALA A 141 9.05 -5.67 -0.59
C ALA A 141 8.57 -5.45 -2.02
N HIS A 142 7.55 -4.61 -2.24
CA HIS A 142 7.12 -4.23 -3.59
C HIS A 142 8.24 -3.58 -4.40
N VAL A 143 9.03 -2.71 -3.77
CA VAL A 143 10.16 -2.02 -4.43
C VAL A 143 11.31 -3.00 -4.68
N ALA A 144 11.71 -3.80 -3.69
CA ALA A 144 12.78 -4.77 -3.81
C ALA A 144 12.50 -5.81 -4.90
N ALA A 145 11.26 -6.31 -4.97
CA ALA A 145 10.81 -7.23 -6.01
C ALA A 145 10.55 -6.54 -7.36
N ARG A 146 10.61 -5.21 -7.44
CA ARG A 146 10.32 -4.41 -8.64
C ARG A 146 8.94 -4.73 -9.24
N HIS A 147 7.94 -4.90 -8.37
CA HIS A 147 6.58 -5.26 -8.78
C HIS A 147 5.98 -4.26 -9.77
N TRP A 148 6.24 -2.97 -9.59
CA TRP A 148 5.82 -1.92 -10.53
C TRP A 148 6.44 -2.12 -11.91
N ALA A 149 7.75 -2.30 -11.98
CA ALA A 149 8.46 -2.48 -13.25
C ALA A 149 8.03 -3.77 -13.97
N SER A 150 7.74 -4.83 -13.21
CA SER A 150 7.16 -6.09 -13.72
C SER A 150 5.78 -5.85 -14.32
N GLN A 151 4.91 -5.10 -13.63
CA GLN A 151 3.55 -4.79 -14.09
C GLN A 151 3.54 -3.92 -15.34
N VAL A 152 4.35 -2.86 -15.39
CA VAL A 152 4.46 -2.02 -16.58
C VAL A 152 5.06 -2.81 -17.75
N THR A 153 6.01 -3.72 -17.49
CA THR A 153 6.54 -4.60 -18.54
C THR A 153 5.47 -5.54 -19.09
N LYS A 154 4.69 -6.18 -18.23
CA LYS A 154 3.56 -7.04 -18.65
C LYS A 154 2.56 -6.26 -19.52
N ALA A 155 2.26 -5.03 -19.14
CA ALA A 155 1.42 -4.13 -19.92
C ALA A 155 1.99 -3.79 -21.30
N GLN A 156 3.29 -3.48 -21.38
CA GLN A 156 3.97 -3.20 -22.64
C GLN A 156 3.99 -4.43 -23.55
N ILE A 157 4.31 -5.61 -23.00
CA ILE A 157 4.29 -6.88 -23.73
C ILE A 157 2.89 -7.14 -24.27
N LEU A 158 1.84 -6.99 -23.45
CA LEU A 158 0.46 -7.16 -23.89
C LEU A 158 0.10 -6.18 -25.03
N ARG A 159 0.49 -4.91 -24.89
CA ARG A 159 0.31 -3.90 -25.95
C ARG A 159 0.97 -4.32 -27.27
N TYR A 160 2.19 -4.84 -27.24
CA TYR A 160 2.86 -5.32 -28.45
C TYR A 160 2.24 -6.62 -28.99
N ALA A 161 1.84 -7.54 -28.13
CA ALA A 161 1.19 -8.78 -28.51
C ALA A 161 -0.18 -8.55 -29.18
N MET A 162 -0.86 -7.45 -28.83
CA MET A 162 -2.13 -7.05 -29.45
C MET A 162 -1.95 -6.31 -30.79
N LEU A 163 -0.73 -5.90 -31.16
CA LEU A 163 -0.48 -5.13 -32.40
C LEU A 163 -0.99 -5.84 -33.68
N PRO A 164 -0.85 -7.17 -33.85
CA PRO A 164 -1.41 -7.86 -35.02
C PRO A 164 -2.93 -7.75 -35.17
N LEU A 165 -3.68 -7.49 -34.07
CA LEU A 165 -5.14 -7.37 -34.10
C LEU A 165 -5.63 -6.15 -34.91
N ILE A 166 -4.76 -5.17 -35.15
CA ILE A 166 -5.07 -4.02 -36.02
C ILE A 166 -5.26 -4.48 -37.48
N PHE A 167 -4.55 -5.52 -37.90
CA PHE A 167 -4.56 -6.01 -39.28
C PHE A 167 -5.65 -7.05 -39.55
N ILE A 168 -6.44 -7.43 -38.55
CA ILE A 168 -7.55 -8.38 -38.66
C ILE A 168 -8.87 -7.57 -38.62
N PRO A 169 -9.68 -7.56 -39.71
CA PRO A 169 -10.83 -6.64 -39.88
C PRO A 169 -11.87 -6.66 -38.75
N MET A 170 -12.02 -7.79 -38.05
CA MET A 170 -12.99 -7.96 -36.96
C MET A 170 -12.43 -7.68 -35.56
N SER A 171 -11.12 -7.49 -35.40
CA SER A 171 -10.49 -7.26 -34.07
C SER A 171 -9.92 -5.86 -33.88
N ALA A 172 -9.91 -5.01 -34.91
CA ALA A 172 -9.44 -3.64 -34.78
C ALA A 172 -10.24 -2.86 -33.72
N ALA A 173 -11.57 -3.05 -33.65
CA ALA A 173 -12.42 -2.42 -32.63
C ALA A 173 -12.05 -2.85 -31.20
N VAL A 174 -11.65 -4.12 -31.00
CA VAL A 174 -11.18 -4.64 -29.71
C VAL A 174 -9.85 -3.98 -29.34
N TYR A 175 -8.90 -3.90 -30.28
CA TYR A 175 -7.62 -3.21 -30.06
C TYR A 175 -7.82 -1.76 -29.63
N TYR A 176 -8.64 -1.00 -30.37
CA TYR A 176 -8.89 0.41 -30.06
C TYR A 176 -9.66 0.60 -28.74
N GLY A 177 -10.60 -0.30 -28.41
CA GLY A 177 -11.31 -0.28 -27.12
C GLY A 177 -10.38 -0.50 -25.94
N VAL A 178 -9.51 -1.51 -26.01
CA VAL A 178 -8.53 -1.81 -24.95
C VAL A 178 -7.49 -0.69 -24.82
N MET A 179 -6.97 -0.17 -25.94
CA MET A 179 -5.98 0.92 -25.92
C MET A 179 -6.57 2.23 -25.42
N GLY A 180 -7.83 2.53 -25.78
CA GLY A 180 -8.55 3.71 -25.32
C GLY A 180 -8.75 3.73 -23.80
N ALA A 181 -9.06 2.60 -23.19
CA ALA A 181 -9.12 2.48 -21.72
C ALA A 181 -7.74 2.69 -21.07
N TYR A 182 -6.67 2.23 -21.72
CA TYR A 182 -5.30 2.34 -21.22
C TYR A 182 -4.74 3.77 -21.25
N MET A 183 -5.07 4.57 -22.28
CA MET A 183 -4.55 5.93 -22.44
C MET A 183 -5.23 6.96 -21.53
N ASN A 184 -6.43 6.67 -21.02
CA ASN A 184 -7.21 7.60 -20.20
C ASN A 184 -7.06 7.39 -18.68
N GLY A 185 -6.31 6.37 -18.23
CA GLY A 185 -6.25 5.99 -16.82
C GLY A 185 -4.90 5.41 -16.41
N VAL A 186 -3.90 6.28 -16.20
CA VAL A 186 -2.58 5.91 -15.66
C VAL A 186 -2.14 6.65 -14.38
N PRO A 187 -2.80 7.68 -13.80
CA PRO A 187 -2.21 8.35 -12.64
C PRO A 187 -2.11 7.52 -11.35
N LEU A 188 -2.89 6.43 -11.18
CA LEU A 188 -2.96 5.70 -9.89
C LEU A 188 -3.10 4.16 -10.02
N ALA A 189 -3.42 3.62 -11.20
CA ALA A 189 -3.60 2.18 -11.39
C ALA A 189 -2.31 1.35 -11.21
N PHE A 190 -1.16 2.02 -11.04
CA PHE A 190 0.12 1.38 -10.80
C PHE A 190 0.35 0.94 -9.35
N LEU A 191 -0.50 1.37 -8.41
CA LEU A 191 -0.45 0.95 -7.01
C LEU A 191 -1.19 -0.38 -6.76
N LYS A 192 -1.98 -0.85 -7.74
CA LYS A 192 -2.69 -2.13 -7.64
C LYS A 192 -1.87 -3.26 -8.22
N PHE A 193 -1.47 -4.22 -7.39
CA PHE A 193 -0.73 -5.39 -7.87
C PHE A 193 -1.60 -6.65 -7.96
N SER A 194 -1.08 -7.63 -8.70
CA SER A 194 -1.72 -8.94 -8.81
C SER A 194 -1.66 -9.70 -7.48
N ARG A 195 -2.61 -10.62 -7.23
CA ARG A 195 -2.60 -11.49 -6.03
C ARG A 195 -1.25 -12.17 -5.75
N GLY A 196 -0.55 -12.63 -6.79
CA GLY A 196 0.76 -13.26 -6.63
C GLY A 196 1.87 -12.28 -6.20
N ALA A 197 1.76 -11.00 -6.59
CA ALA A 197 2.69 -9.97 -6.16
C ALA A 197 2.40 -9.52 -4.71
N GLU A 198 1.13 -9.47 -4.32
CA GLU A 198 0.74 -9.28 -2.91
C GLU A 198 1.29 -10.39 -2.01
N ALA A 199 1.07 -11.66 -2.40
CA ALA A 199 1.57 -12.81 -1.63
C ALA A 199 3.11 -12.83 -1.54
N GLU A 200 3.81 -12.45 -2.61
CA GLU A 200 5.27 -12.31 -2.58
C GLU A 200 5.71 -11.15 -1.68
N ALA A 201 5.01 -10.02 -1.71
CA ALA A 201 5.29 -8.88 -0.84
C ALA A 201 5.01 -9.17 0.64
N ASP A 202 3.96 -9.95 0.95
CA ASP A 202 3.65 -10.42 2.30
C ASP A 202 4.78 -11.29 2.83
N LEU A 203 5.19 -12.31 2.05
CA LEU A 203 6.26 -13.22 2.43
C LEU A 203 7.58 -12.49 2.67
N LEU A 204 7.99 -11.63 1.72
CA LEU A 204 9.22 -10.86 1.84
C LEU A 204 9.13 -9.83 2.99
N GLY A 205 7.97 -9.18 3.16
CA GLY A 205 7.72 -8.23 4.23
C GLY A 205 7.88 -8.87 5.62
N LEU A 206 7.30 -10.05 5.84
CA LEU A 206 7.46 -10.83 7.07
C LEU A 206 8.92 -11.19 7.34
N GLN A 207 9.65 -11.59 6.30
CA GLN A 207 11.08 -11.88 6.39
C GLN A 207 11.91 -10.63 6.73
N TYR A 208 11.56 -9.47 6.18
CA TYR A 208 12.25 -8.21 6.48
C TYR A 208 11.95 -7.71 7.89
N MET A 209 10.70 -7.83 8.35
CA MET A 209 10.34 -7.57 9.75
C MET A 209 11.19 -8.44 10.68
N TYR A 210 11.21 -9.74 10.41
CA TYR A 210 12.00 -10.70 11.17
C TYR A 210 13.48 -10.30 11.18
N LYS A 211 14.09 -10.04 10.02
CA LYS A 211 15.51 -9.67 9.98
C LYS A 211 15.80 -8.34 10.68
N ALA A 212 14.88 -7.38 10.60
CA ALA A 212 14.97 -6.10 11.31
C ALA A 212 14.71 -6.20 12.83
N GLY A 213 14.29 -7.36 13.32
CA GLY A 213 14.08 -7.62 14.75
C GLY A 213 12.63 -7.47 15.22
N TYR A 214 11.71 -7.03 14.36
CA TYR A 214 10.31 -6.84 14.69
C TYR A 214 9.55 -8.16 14.79
N ASP A 215 8.47 -8.16 15.57
CA ASP A 215 7.53 -9.27 15.63
C ASP A 215 6.71 -9.36 14.32
N PRO A 216 6.91 -10.40 13.48
CA PRO A 216 6.17 -10.55 12.24
C PRO A 216 4.65 -10.77 12.45
N SER A 217 4.23 -11.23 13.64
CA SER A 217 2.81 -11.43 13.95
C SER A 217 2.04 -10.10 14.08
N ALA A 218 2.75 -8.99 14.31
CA ALA A 218 2.15 -7.66 14.32
C ALA A 218 1.54 -7.29 12.96
N TYR A 219 2.13 -7.75 11.84
CA TYR A 219 1.57 -7.56 10.51
C TYR A 219 0.20 -8.25 10.36
N VAL A 220 0.12 -9.52 10.76
CA VAL A 220 -1.10 -10.33 10.74
C VAL A 220 -2.19 -9.71 11.63
N THR A 221 -1.80 -9.29 12.84
CA THR A 221 -2.71 -8.68 13.81
C THR A 221 -3.28 -7.36 13.29
N PHE A 222 -2.44 -6.51 12.69
CA PHE A 222 -2.86 -5.26 12.09
C PHE A 222 -3.83 -5.49 10.92
N PHE A 223 -3.51 -6.42 10.01
CA PHE A 223 -4.37 -6.73 8.86
C PHE A 223 -5.72 -7.30 9.30
N SER A 224 -5.73 -8.15 10.33
CA SER A 224 -6.95 -8.70 10.93
C SER A 224 -7.83 -7.60 11.53
N LYS A 225 -7.24 -6.64 12.27
CA LYS A 225 -7.94 -5.49 12.84
C LYS A 225 -8.66 -4.66 11.76
N ILE A 226 -8.00 -4.43 10.62
CA ILE A 226 -8.56 -3.67 9.51
C ILE A 226 -9.68 -4.44 8.82
N LEU A 227 -9.48 -5.74 8.57
CA LEU A 227 -10.51 -6.58 7.95
C LEU A 227 -11.78 -6.63 8.81
N ASP A 228 -11.62 -6.70 10.13
CA ASP A 228 -12.75 -6.66 11.06
C ASP A 228 -13.42 -5.29 11.12
N GLN A 229 -12.65 -4.21 11.01
CA GLN A 229 -13.21 -2.87 10.90
C GLN A 229 -14.07 -2.71 9.63
N GLU A 230 -13.62 -3.24 8.49
CA GLU A 230 -14.41 -3.24 7.26
C GLU A 230 -15.71 -4.03 7.38
N ARG A 231 -15.64 -5.21 8.02
CA ARG A 231 -16.82 -6.05 8.24
C ARG A 231 -17.86 -5.35 9.11
N ARG A 232 -17.42 -4.59 10.11
CA ARG A 232 -18.30 -3.82 11.00
C ARG A 232 -18.88 -2.58 10.33
N SER A 233 -18.09 -1.93 9.49
CA SER A 233 -18.44 -0.68 8.80
C SER A 233 -17.99 -0.75 7.35
N PRO A 234 -18.80 -1.31 6.43
CA PRO A 234 -18.44 -1.43 5.02
C PRO A 234 -18.11 -0.07 4.39
N GLY A 235 -17.01 0.00 3.64
CA GLY A 235 -16.47 1.24 3.08
C GLY A 235 -15.61 2.05 4.05
N SER A 236 -15.36 1.55 5.27
CA SER A 236 -14.41 2.15 6.22
C SER A 236 -12.97 1.75 5.95
N VAL A 237 -12.74 0.79 5.04
CA VAL A 237 -11.42 0.38 4.56
C VAL A 237 -10.60 1.60 4.13
N PRO A 238 -9.45 1.83 4.78
CA PRO A 238 -8.53 2.88 4.41
C PRO A 238 -8.05 2.78 2.96
N SER A 239 -7.65 3.91 2.38
CA SER A 239 -7.26 4.00 0.97
C SER A 239 -6.16 3.02 0.56
N ILE A 240 -5.19 2.70 1.44
CA ILE A 240 -4.12 1.72 1.19
C ILE A 240 -4.65 0.34 0.79
N PHE A 241 -5.73 -0.08 1.44
CA PHE A 241 -6.32 -1.39 1.25
C PHE A 241 -7.29 -1.42 0.05
N ARG A 242 -7.51 -0.29 -0.62
CA ARG A 242 -8.12 -0.28 -1.96
C ARG A 242 -7.12 -0.69 -3.02
N ASP A 243 -5.84 -0.43 -2.77
CA ASP A 243 -4.74 -0.79 -3.66
C ASP A 243 -4.20 -2.18 -3.32
N HIS A 244 -4.13 -2.51 -2.02
CA HIS A 244 -3.65 -3.78 -1.46
C HIS A 244 -4.67 -4.40 -0.48
N PRO A 245 -5.81 -4.95 -0.95
CA PRO A 245 -6.87 -5.41 -0.05
C PRO A 245 -6.42 -6.57 0.85
N PRO A 246 -6.66 -6.50 2.17
CA PRO A 246 -6.39 -7.59 3.07
C PRO A 246 -7.44 -8.68 2.83
N THR A 247 -7.01 -9.92 2.69
CA THR A 247 -7.92 -11.07 2.51
C THR A 247 -7.66 -12.09 3.62
N ALA A 248 -8.69 -12.87 3.96
CA ALA A 248 -8.53 -13.97 4.91
C ALA A 248 -7.46 -14.97 4.45
N GLU A 249 -7.34 -15.20 3.14
CA GLU A 249 -6.30 -16.03 2.52
C GLU A 249 -4.89 -15.48 2.82
N ARG A 250 -4.63 -14.19 2.57
CA ARG A 250 -3.33 -13.57 2.87
C ARG A 250 -2.95 -13.63 4.34
N ILE A 251 -3.93 -13.48 5.24
CA ILE A 251 -3.72 -13.60 6.69
C ILE A 251 -3.28 -15.03 7.04
N LEU A 252 -3.99 -16.05 6.55
CA LEU A 252 -3.66 -17.45 6.78
C LEU A 252 -2.29 -17.82 6.18
N ASP A 253 -2.01 -17.38 4.95
CA ASP A 253 -0.72 -17.60 4.29
C ASP A 253 0.43 -16.94 5.07
N SER A 254 0.18 -15.76 5.64
CA SER A 254 1.16 -15.05 6.48
C SER A 254 1.41 -15.80 7.80
N GLU A 255 0.36 -16.30 8.46
CA GLU A 255 0.49 -17.12 9.67
C GLU A 255 1.27 -18.42 9.41
N GLU A 256 0.98 -19.08 8.29
CA GLU A 256 1.71 -20.29 7.87
C GLU A 256 3.17 -19.96 7.55
N ALA A 257 3.45 -18.86 6.85
CA ALA A 257 4.81 -18.42 6.55
C ALA A 257 5.61 -18.13 7.83
N ILE A 258 5.01 -17.45 8.82
CA ILE A 258 5.65 -17.20 10.12
C ILE A 258 6.05 -18.52 10.79
N LYS A 259 5.15 -19.50 10.79
CA LYS A 259 5.36 -20.79 11.45
C LYS A 259 6.41 -21.66 10.76
N GLU A 260 6.38 -21.72 9.44
CA GLU A 260 7.17 -22.69 8.66
C GLU A 260 8.52 -22.13 8.18
N ILE A 261 8.64 -20.81 8.00
CA ILE A 261 9.81 -20.18 7.37
C ILE A 261 10.68 -19.43 8.38
N LEU A 262 10.07 -18.78 9.37
CA LEU A 262 10.80 -17.93 10.30
C LEU A 262 11.27 -18.75 11.51
N PRO A 263 12.59 -18.79 11.79
CA PRO A 263 13.09 -19.44 13.00
C PRO A 263 12.49 -18.78 14.24
N LYS A 264 12.23 -19.59 15.29
CA LYS A 264 11.77 -19.06 16.57
C LYS A 264 12.85 -18.17 17.18
N ARG A 265 12.44 -17.03 17.73
CA ARG A 265 13.28 -16.16 18.56
C ARG A 265 12.69 -16.04 19.95
N ASP A 266 13.57 -15.85 20.93
CA ASP A 266 13.18 -15.66 22.33
C ASP A 266 12.50 -14.31 22.54
N GLN A 267 12.89 -13.30 21.77
CA GLN A 267 12.39 -11.93 21.90
C GLN A 267 12.23 -11.28 20.52
N TYR A 268 11.17 -10.49 20.39
CA TYR A 268 10.89 -9.63 19.24
C TYR A 268 10.69 -8.19 19.69
N LEU A 269 11.04 -7.25 18.83
CA LEU A 269 10.68 -5.85 18.99
C LEU A 269 9.20 -5.66 18.61
N VAL A 270 8.38 -5.34 19.61
CA VAL A 270 6.94 -5.11 19.44
C VAL A 270 6.63 -3.62 19.40
N SER A 271 7.09 -2.89 20.42
CA SER A 271 6.97 -1.43 20.50
C SER A 271 8.14 -0.82 21.27
N THR A 272 8.42 0.45 21.03
CA THR A 272 9.38 1.24 21.82
C THR A 272 8.67 2.37 22.57
N SER A 273 9.29 2.89 23.63
CA SER A 273 8.82 4.11 24.29
C SER A 273 8.82 5.31 23.33
N GLU A 274 9.77 5.33 22.40
CA GLU A 274 9.86 6.39 21.40
C GLU A 274 8.66 6.40 20.44
N PHE A 275 8.14 5.24 20.06
CA PHE A 275 6.91 5.16 19.27
C PHE A 275 5.73 5.84 19.98
N GLU A 276 5.55 5.59 21.28
CA GLU A 276 4.50 6.21 22.08
C GLU A 276 4.68 7.73 22.23
N ASP A 277 5.92 8.18 22.41
CA ASP A 277 6.27 9.61 22.45
C ASP A 277 5.94 10.28 21.10
N VAL A 278 6.30 9.63 20.00
CA VAL A 278 6.02 10.11 18.63
C VAL A 278 4.52 10.14 18.36
N ARG A 279 3.76 9.12 18.77
CA ARG A 279 2.30 9.07 18.63
C ARG A 279 1.64 10.20 19.44
N SER A 280 2.09 10.42 20.68
CA SER A 280 1.61 11.50 21.55
C SER A 280 1.92 12.89 20.98
N ARG A 281 3.14 13.07 20.45
CA ARG A 281 3.56 14.29 19.74
C ARG A 281 2.71 14.52 18.50
N LEU A 282 2.52 13.50 17.67
CA LEU A 282 1.72 13.57 16.45
C LEU A 282 0.27 13.92 16.76
N GLN A 283 -0.32 13.36 17.82
CA GLN A 283 -1.65 13.73 18.28
C GLN A 283 -1.75 15.22 18.63
N THR A 284 -0.71 15.76 19.28
CA THR A 284 -0.64 17.19 19.64
C THR A 284 -0.51 18.06 18.39
N VAL A 285 0.39 17.72 17.47
CA VAL A 285 0.57 18.44 16.19
C VAL A 285 -0.74 18.47 15.39
N ILE A 286 -1.43 17.33 15.27
CA ILE A 286 -2.71 17.23 14.57
C ILE A 286 -3.78 18.08 15.26
N LYS A 287 -3.86 18.05 16.60
CA LYS A 287 -4.82 18.85 17.39
C LYS A 287 -4.59 20.35 17.21
N THR A 288 -3.35 20.83 17.38
CA THR A 288 -2.98 22.24 17.24
C THR A 288 -3.29 22.76 15.84
N ARG A 289 -2.95 21.99 14.81
CA ARG A 289 -3.27 22.30 13.41
C ARG A 289 -4.78 22.43 13.19
N ARG A 290 -5.57 21.44 13.63
CA ARG A 290 -7.04 21.48 13.51
C ARG A 290 -7.67 22.69 14.19
N GLN A 291 -7.06 23.18 15.29
CA GLN A 291 -7.50 24.41 15.94
C GLN A 291 -7.14 25.66 15.13
N SER A 292 -5.96 25.70 14.50
CA SER A 292 -5.54 26.77 13.60
C SER A 292 -6.45 26.85 12.37
N ASP A 293 -6.67 25.73 11.68
CA ASP A 293 -7.52 25.65 10.49
C ASP A 293 -8.96 26.09 10.77
N LYS A 294 -9.48 25.82 11.99
CA LYS A 294 -10.81 26.28 12.43
C LYS A 294 -10.88 27.80 12.68
N LYS A 295 -9.78 28.44 13.09
CA LYS A 295 -9.72 29.88 13.32
C LYS A 295 -9.62 30.68 12.01
N GLU A 296 -9.01 30.08 10.98
CA GLU A 296 -8.82 30.71 9.67
C GLU A 296 -9.95 30.40 8.66
N GLY A 297 -10.88 29.52 9.01
CA GLY A 297 -12.03 29.18 8.15
C GLY A 297 -13.03 30.32 7.98
N PRO A 298 -13.81 30.36 6.88
CA PRO A 298 -14.79 31.41 6.63
C PRO A 298 -15.85 31.41 7.75
N THR A 299 -15.81 32.42 8.60
CA THR A 299 -16.84 32.65 9.61
C THR A 299 -18.05 33.30 8.95
N LEU A 300 -19.24 32.70 9.10
CA LEU A 300 -20.49 33.36 8.75
C LEU A 300 -20.63 34.61 9.63
N ARG A 301 -20.39 35.80 9.07
CA ARG A 301 -20.77 37.04 9.73
C ARG A 301 -22.30 37.05 9.84
N LYS A 302 -22.82 36.82 11.04
CA LYS A 302 -24.21 37.19 11.33
C LYS A 302 -24.30 38.70 11.10
N ARG A 303 -25.23 39.09 10.24
CA ARG A 303 -25.53 40.50 9.97
C ARG A 303 -26.16 41.05 11.25
N ASP A 304 -25.41 41.86 12.00
CA ASP A 304 -25.97 42.59 13.13
C ASP A 304 -27.03 43.56 12.60
N THR A 305 -28.27 43.37 13.02
CA THR A 305 -29.43 44.20 12.66
C THR A 305 -29.46 45.48 13.50
N SER A 306 -28.32 46.17 13.65
CA SER A 306 -28.22 47.38 14.47
C SER A 306 -27.80 48.63 13.69
N ASP A 307 -27.84 48.61 12.36
CA ASP A 307 -27.62 49.81 11.54
C ASP A 307 -28.77 49.99 10.53
N ARG A 308 -29.92 50.42 11.05
CA ARG A 308 -30.88 51.21 10.29
C ARG A 308 -30.91 52.58 10.96
N THR A 309 -30.03 53.46 10.52
CA THR A 309 -30.10 54.89 10.82
C THR A 309 -31.37 55.45 10.19
N GLU A 310 -32.24 55.95 11.04
CA GLU A 310 -33.44 56.71 10.68
C GLU A 310 -33.04 58.08 10.12
N THR A 311 -33.67 58.46 9.00
CA THR A 311 -33.95 59.86 8.68
C THR A 311 -35.41 59.97 8.25
N GLY A 312 -36.25 60.38 9.22
CA GLY A 312 -37.32 61.39 9.10
C GLY A 312 -38.60 61.10 8.30
N ALA A 313 -39.71 60.91 9.00
CA ALA A 313 -40.87 61.83 9.08
C ALA A 313 -42.15 61.12 9.59
N GLU A 314 -42.73 61.68 10.67
CA GLU A 314 -44.14 61.70 11.14
C GLU A 314 -45.19 60.85 10.37
N THR A 315 -46.10 60.07 10.97
CA THR A 315 -47.10 60.43 11.99
C THR A 315 -47.90 59.19 12.47
N THR A 316 -48.22 59.15 13.77
CA THR A 316 -49.39 58.56 14.48
C THR A 316 -49.94 57.15 14.19
N GLY A 317 -49.97 56.30 15.23
CA GLY A 317 -50.88 55.16 15.36
C GLY A 317 -50.51 54.21 16.53
N GLU A 318 -51.37 54.14 17.55
CA GLU A 318 -51.24 53.42 18.83
C GLU A 318 -51.07 51.87 18.77
N PRO A 319 -50.71 51.22 19.91
CA PRO A 319 -50.02 49.92 19.93
C PRO A 319 -50.93 48.71 20.21
N SER A 320 -50.45 47.51 19.86
CA SER A 320 -50.99 46.25 20.41
C SER A 320 -49.87 45.23 20.61
N ARG A 321 -49.77 44.76 21.85
CA ARG A 321 -48.94 43.68 22.39
C ARG A 321 -49.28 42.35 21.71
N ASP A 322 -48.32 41.43 21.59
CA ASP A 322 -48.31 40.16 22.36
C ASP A 322 -47.18 39.23 21.89
N ASP A 323 -46.76 38.38 22.81
CA ASP A 323 -45.52 37.62 22.93
C ASP A 323 -45.40 36.37 22.04
N GLY A 324 -44.15 35.95 21.82
CA GLY A 324 -43.75 34.54 22.08
C GLY A 324 -43.80 33.50 20.96
N GLU A 325 -42.64 32.83 20.80
CA GLU A 325 -42.38 31.48 20.25
C GLU A 325 -41.89 31.35 18.80
N ASP A 326 -40.56 31.34 18.68
CA ASP A 326 -39.77 30.95 17.51
C ASP A 326 -39.78 29.41 17.34
N LYS A 327 -40.69 28.89 16.50
CA LYS A 327 -40.69 27.48 16.05
C LYS A 327 -40.01 27.38 14.68
N PRO A 328 -39.07 26.45 14.47
CA PRO A 328 -38.38 26.32 13.19
C PRO A 328 -39.32 25.81 12.07
N PRO A 329 -39.17 26.30 10.82
CA PRO A 329 -40.15 26.10 9.75
C PRO A 329 -40.13 24.68 9.19
N VAL A 330 -41.32 24.12 8.95
CA VAL A 330 -41.52 22.83 8.28
C VAL A 330 -41.88 23.07 6.81
N LEU A 331 -41.13 22.48 5.88
CA LEU A 331 -41.38 22.57 4.44
C LEU A 331 -42.53 21.64 4.03
N LYS A 332 -43.57 22.18 3.39
CA LYS A 332 -44.60 21.39 2.72
C LYS A 332 -44.09 20.85 1.38
N ARG A 333 -44.37 19.57 1.12
CA ARG A 333 -44.20 18.90 -0.17
C ARG A 333 -45.13 19.57 -1.19
N ARG A 334 -44.63 19.86 -2.39
CA ARG A 334 -45.47 20.26 -3.52
C ARG A 334 -46.07 18.99 -4.13
N ASP A 335 -47.38 19.03 -4.38
CA ASP A 335 -48.14 17.97 -5.05
C ASP A 335 -47.68 17.75 -6.49
#